data_AF-A0A849Q5D6-F1
#
_entry.id   AF-A0A849Q5D6-F1
#
_cell.length_a   1.000
_cell.length_b   1.000
_cell.length_c   1.000
_cell.angle_alpha   90.00
_cell.angle_beta   90.00
_cell.angle_gamma   90.00
#
_symmetry.space_group_name_H-M   'P 1'
#
loop_
_entity.id
_entity.type
_entity.pdbx_description
1 polymer ?
#
loop_
_entity_poly.entity_id
_entity_poly.type
_entity_poly.pdbx_seq_one_letter_code
_entity_poly.pdbx_strand_id
1 'polypeptide(L)'
;MTASRKALVLTLASLTFAILALVLSSSALAQTDPPALGDGDWTVRDTTMISDWGVIMLRGDLRVTDGGDLTLSNSTLLFVNSEAGEHGLVVDNGGSIHIIEGSTVGSSRPNVAWTFVVEDGCTLEIRDSSIEECGKPAFGLRPNWRELALYVGTADAVVEDTSFLGGLTGLYFAEGVIASPVRNCTFENAYGIVTWGTSVEDCTFHDQTLYGVVFHGGTEGRIVRSTFDGVFATCVQVGFEYFEPSYELFTAQVIIEDCTFVSSVRAIRVLTGSTASISDCDIDGMEREGIVAWEGAIVHLFDGNIMNSTNAILCSDGAWMDWNVTGHSRVLRGNVTLA
;
A
#
# COMPACT_ATOMS: atom_id res chain seq x y z
N MET A 1 -57.25 35.22 -26.12
CA MET A 1 -55.85 34.78 -25.95
C MET A 1 -55.30 34.38 -27.30
N THR A 2 -54.45 35.24 -27.82
CA THR A 2 -54.13 35.44 -29.24
C THR A 2 -53.05 34.47 -29.71
N ALA A 3 -53.04 34.16 -31.02
CA ALA A 3 -52.08 33.29 -31.68
C ALA A 3 -50.60 33.54 -31.28
N SER A 4 -50.28 34.79 -30.89
CA SER A 4 -49.00 35.20 -30.31
C SER A 4 -48.56 34.40 -29.07
N ARG A 5 -49.47 34.07 -28.13
CA ARG A 5 -49.11 33.27 -26.94
C ARG A 5 -48.80 31.82 -27.28
N LYS A 6 -49.51 31.24 -28.25
CA LYS A 6 -49.23 29.86 -28.71
C LYS A 6 -47.90 29.78 -29.46
N ALA A 7 -47.60 30.79 -30.28
CA ALA A 7 -46.32 30.90 -30.97
C ALA A 7 -45.15 31.00 -29.98
N LEU A 8 -45.27 31.84 -28.95
CA LEU A 8 -44.24 32.01 -27.90
C LEU A 8 -43.99 30.72 -27.10
N VAL A 9 -45.07 30.01 -26.72
CA VAL A 9 -44.94 28.74 -25.98
C VAL A 9 -44.27 27.66 -26.83
N LEU A 10 -44.58 27.57 -28.13
CA LEU A 10 -43.89 26.65 -29.04
C LEU A 10 -42.40 27.00 -29.23
N THR A 11 -42.06 28.29 -29.30
CA THR A 11 -40.65 28.72 -29.45
C THR A 11 -39.84 28.44 -28.19
N LEU A 12 -40.40 28.69 -26.99
CA LEU A 12 -39.71 28.32 -25.74
C LEU A 12 -39.54 26.80 -25.63
N ALA A 13 -40.57 26.01 -25.94
CA ALA A 13 -40.47 24.55 -25.88
C ALA A 13 -39.39 24.00 -26.84
N SER A 14 -39.29 24.52 -28.06
CA SER A 14 -38.24 24.08 -29.00
C SER A 14 -36.84 24.50 -28.56
N LEU A 15 -36.70 25.70 -27.98
CA LEU A 15 -35.42 26.18 -27.46
C LEU A 15 -34.96 25.35 -26.26
N THR A 16 -35.88 24.99 -25.37
CA THR A 16 -35.59 24.14 -24.20
C THR A 16 -35.17 22.73 -24.65
N PHE A 17 -35.85 22.17 -25.65
CA PHE A 17 -35.49 20.87 -26.21
C PHE A 17 -34.15 20.90 -26.96
N ALA A 18 -33.84 21.99 -27.67
CA ALA A 18 -32.54 22.16 -28.34
C ALA A 18 -31.39 22.32 -27.34
N ILE A 19 -31.60 23.07 -26.25
CA ILE A 19 -30.62 23.19 -25.16
C ILE A 19 -30.43 21.82 -24.48
N LEU A 20 -31.51 21.10 -24.17
CA LEU A 20 -31.43 19.76 -23.57
C LEU A 20 -30.73 18.77 -24.51
N ALA A 21 -31.01 18.80 -25.81
CA ALA A 21 -30.33 17.98 -26.80
C ALA A 21 -28.85 18.35 -26.92
N LEU A 22 -28.47 19.64 -26.85
CA LEU A 22 -27.06 20.07 -26.82
C LEU A 22 -26.34 19.63 -25.54
N VAL A 23 -27.02 19.66 -24.39
CA VAL A 23 -26.47 19.17 -23.11
C VAL A 23 -26.32 17.64 -23.12
N LEU A 24 -27.23 16.92 -23.77
CA LEU A 24 -27.17 15.46 -23.93
C LEU A 24 -26.26 15.00 -25.09
N SER A 25 -25.86 15.91 -25.97
CA SER A 25 -24.91 15.66 -27.06
C SER A 25 -23.56 16.30 -26.78
N SER A 26 -23.23 16.50 -25.49
CA SER A 26 -21.84 16.50 -25.07
C SER A 26 -21.22 15.25 -25.68
N SER A 27 -20.40 15.46 -26.71
CA SER A 27 -19.61 14.43 -27.36
C SER A 27 -19.06 13.56 -26.23
N ALA A 28 -19.30 12.25 -26.27
CA ALA A 28 -18.41 11.36 -25.53
C ALA A 28 -17.01 11.85 -25.91
N LEU A 29 -16.29 12.44 -24.94
CA LEU A 29 -14.93 12.88 -25.19
C LEU A 29 -14.23 11.65 -25.75
N ALA A 30 -13.46 11.84 -26.82
CA ALA A 30 -12.69 10.73 -27.36
C ALA A 30 -11.85 10.20 -26.20
N GLN A 31 -12.18 9.00 -25.73
CA GLN A 31 -11.43 8.32 -24.70
C GLN A 31 -10.31 7.52 -25.37
N THR A 32 -9.19 7.35 -24.69
CA THR A 32 -8.11 6.53 -25.18
C THR A 32 -8.37 5.07 -24.81
N ASP A 33 -9.08 4.34 -25.67
CA ASP A 33 -9.26 2.89 -25.54
C ASP A 33 -7.89 2.16 -25.48
N PRO A 34 -7.80 1.03 -24.76
CA PRO A 34 -6.59 0.21 -24.78
C PRO A 34 -6.26 -0.27 -26.20
N PRO A 35 -4.97 -0.53 -26.53
CA PRO A 35 -4.55 -0.98 -27.85
C PRO A 35 -5.32 -2.21 -28.32
N ALA A 36 -5.75 -2.21 -29.59
CA ALA A 36 -6.44 -3.35 -30.17
C ALA A 36 -5.56 -4.61 -30.09
N LEU A 37 -6.13 -5.72 -29.60
CA LEU A 37 -5.43 -6.99 -29.32
C LEU A 37 -4.36 -6.94 -28.21
N GLY A 38 -4.20 -5.78 -27.56
CA GLY A 38 -3.21 -5.58 -26.51
C GLY A 38 -1.80 -5.28 -27.00
N ASP A 39 -1.58 -5.11 -28.31
CA ASP A 39 -0.24 -4.97 -28.85
C ASP A 39 0.21 -3.49 -28.79
N GLY A 40 1.32 -3.24 -28.08
CA GLY A 40 1.94 -1.92 -27.95
C GLY A 40 1.54 -1.19 -26.67
N ASP A 41 2.15 -0.01 -26.50
CA ASP A 41 1.97 0.82 -25.30
C ASP A 41 0.60 1.49 -25.29
N TRP A 42 0.04 1.65 -24.10
CA TRP A 42 -1.18 2.40 -23.85
C TRP A 42 -0.85 3.70 -23.12
N THR A 43 -1.02 4.84 -23.80
CA THR A 43 -0.78 6.16 -23.18
C THR A 43 -2.06 6.96 -23.03
N VAL A 44 -2.54 7.14 -21.80
CA VAL A 44 -3.74 7.91 -21.46
C VAL A 44 -3.37 9.37 -21.23
N ARG A 45 -3.99 10.29 -21.99
CA ARG A 45 -3.80 11.75 -21.90
C ARG A 45 -5.11 12.52 -21.68
N ASP A 46 -6.20 11.79 -21.59
CA ASP A 46 -7.57 12.29 -21.45
C ASP A 46 -8.22 11.57 -20.26
N THR A 47 -9.50 11.88 -20.01
CA THR A 47 -10.33 11.09 -19.10
C THR A 47 -10.79 9.82 -19.83
N THR A 48 -10.31 8.68 -19.37
CA THR A 48 -10.65 7.35 -19.89
C THR A 48 -11.26 6.49 -18.78
N MET A 49 -12.45 5.94 -19.04
CA MET A 49 -13.16 5.05 -18.14
C MET A 49 -13.32 3.68 -18.79
N ILE A 50 -12.71 2.65 -18.21
CA ILE A 50 -12.90 1.26 -18.58
C ILE A 50 -13.77 0.61 -17.51
N SER A 51 -15.00 0.24 -17.89
CA SER A 51 -15.97 -0.43 -17.01
C SER A 51 -16.46 -1.72 -17.63
N ASP A 52 -16.60 -2.77 -16.81
CA ASP A 52 -17.18 -4.07 -17.20
C ASP A 52 -16.54 -4.69 -18.47
N TRP A 53 -15.26 -4.42 -18.72
CA TRP A 53 -14.61 -4.79 -19.98
C TRP A 53 -14.23 -6.28 -20.02
N GLY A 54 -14.20 -6.95 -18.86
CA GLY A 54 -13.63 -8.29 -18.72
C GLY A 54 -12.12 -8.21 -18.59
N VAL A 55 -11.37 -8.79 -19.53
CA VAL A 55 -9.90 -8.89 -19.45
C VAL A 55 -9.22 -8.08 -20.56
N ILE A 56 -8.36 -7.14 -20.17
CA ILE A 56 -7.41 -6.44 -21.02
C ILE A 56 -6.06 -7.13 -20.87
N MET A 57 -5.57 -7.72 -21.96
CA MET A 57 -4.20 -8.22 -22.04
C MET A 57 -3.34 -7.13 -22.66
N LEU A 58 -2.28 -6.66 -21.98
CA LEU A 58 -1.41 -5.60 -22.47
C LEU A 58 0.02 -6.12 -22.70
N ARG A 59 0.49 -6.08 -23.96
CA ARG A 59 1.86 -6.38 -24.41
C ARG A 59 2.62 -5.08 -24.66
N GLY A 60 2.74 -4.27 -23.61
CA GLY A 60 3.35 -2.95 -23.66
C GLY A 60 3.20 -2.24 -22.32
N ASP A 61 3.75 -1.03 -22.24
CA ASP A 61 3.65 -0.20 -21.04
C ASP A 61 2.31 0.55 -20.99
N LEU A 62 1.77 0.72 -19.78
CA LEU A 62 0.68 1.65 -19.51
C LEU A 62 1.26 2.93 -18.91
N ARG A 63 0.97 4.07 -19.54
CA ARG A 63 1.38 5.39 -19.05
C ARG A 63 0.19 6.34 -18.95
N VAL A 64 -0.07 6.85 -17.76
CA VAL A 64 -1.03 7.94 -17.54
C VAL A 64 -0.21 9.22 -17.38
N THR A 65 -0.30 10.12 -18.35
CA THR A 65 0.53 11.34 -18.36
C THR A 65 -0.19 12.52 -17.70
N ASP A 66 0.47 13.68 -17.60
CA ASP A 66 -0.14 14.95 -17.16
C ASP A 66 -1.51 15.20 -17.82
N GLY A 67 -2.53 15.45 -16.99
CA GLY A 67 -3.93 15.65 -17.38
C GLY A 67 -4.69 14.39 -17.78
N GLY A 68 -4.03 13.22 -17.85
CA GLY A 68 -4.66 11.92 -18.03
C GLY A 68 -5.33 11.46 -16.74
N ASP A 69 -6.51 10.85 -16.88
CA ASP A 69 -7.32 10.36 -15.77
C ASP A 69 -7.90 9.00 -16.19
N LEU A 70 -7.29 7.91 -15.72
CA LEU A 70 -7.68 6.55 -16.04
C LEU A 70 -8.43 5.93 -14.88
N THR A 71 -9.66 5.50 -15.13
CA THR A 71 -10.43 4.66 -14.20
C THR A 71 -10.63 3.26 -14.76
N LEU A 72 -10.26 2.24 -13.98
CA LEU A 72 -10.61 0.84 -14.17
C LEU A 72 -11.68 0.46 -13.14
N SER A 73 -12.85 0.05 -13.60
CA SER A 73 -14.00 -0.37 -12.78
C SER A 73 -14.44 -1.76 -13.18
N ASN A 74 -14.53 -2.70 -12.23
CA ASN A 74 -14.94 -4.09 -12.47
C ASN A 74 -14.26 -4.70 -13.72
N SER A 75 -12.96 -4.49 -13.85
CA SER A 75 -12.17 -4.88 -15.02
C SER A 75 -10.84 -5.50 -14.62
N THR A 76 -10.32 -6.40 -15.45
CA THR A 76 -9.04 -7.06 -15.23
C THR A 76 -8.01 -6.56 -16.25
N LEU A 77 -6.92 -5.94 -15.80
CA LEU A 77 -5.76 -5.57 -16.62
C LEU A 77 -4.59 -6.51 -16.32
N LEU A 78 -4.14 -7.26 -17.33
CA LEU A 78 -3.01 -8.19 -17.20
C LEU A 78 -1.86 -7.79 -18.12
N PHE A 79 -0.68 -7.57 -17.54
CA PHE A 79 0.55 -7.37 -18.28
C PHE A 79 1.08 -8.70 -18.83
N VAL A 80 1.41 -8.70 -20.12
CA VAL A 80 1.92 -9.87 -20.85
C VAL A 80 3.44 -9.77 -20.96
N ASN A 81 4.11 -10.14 -19.86
CA ASN A 81 5.56 -10.11 -19.72
C ASN A 81 6.19 -11.47 -20.09
N SER A 82 7.26 -11.43 -20.89
CA SER A 82 8.15 -12.56 -21.14
C SER A 82 9.16 -12.74 -20.00
N GLU A 83 9.59 -11.64 -19.39
CA GLU A 83 10.49 -11.57 -18.22
C GLU A 83 10.06 -10.52 -17.18
N ALA A 84 10.57 -10.65 -15.94
CA ALA A 84 10.15 -9.78 -14.84
C ALA A 84 10.58 -8.31 -15.05
N GLY A 85 9.60 -7.41 -15.01
CA GLY A 85 9.78 -5.97 -15.22
C GLY A 85 9.92 -5.55 -16.68
N GLU A 86 9.55 -6.41 -17.65
CA GLU A 86 9.56 -6.04 -19.09
C GLU A 86 8.58 -4.90 -19.38
N HIS A 87 7.36 -4.99 -18.84
CA HIS A 87 6.34 -3.94 -18.91
C HIS A 87 5.80 -3.58 -17.54
N GLY A 88 5.23 -2.38 -17.45
CA GLY A 88 4.56 -1.92 -16.24
C GLY A 88 3.63 -0.73 -16.45
N LEU A 89 3.28 -0.11 -15.34
CA LEU A 89 2.37 1.01 -15.22
C LEU A 89 3.12 2.20 -14.61
N VAL A 90 3.08 3.34 -15.29
CA VAL A 90 3.61 4.60 -14.76
C VAL A 90 2.53 5.68 -14.80
N VAL A 91 2.28 6.32 -13.66
CA VAL A 91 1.50 7.56 -13.58
C VAL A 91 2.48 8.71 -13.39
N ASP A 92 2.58 9.56 -14.41
CA ASP A 92 3.42 10.75 -14.36
C ASP A 92 2.73 11.87 -13.58
N ASN A 93 3.54 12.81 -13.09
CA ASN A 93 3.06 14.05 -12.45
C ASN A 93 1.88 14.68 -13.21
N GLY A 94 0.81 14.99 -12.48
CA GLY A 94 -0.45 15.52 -13.03
C GLY A 94 -1.41 14.46 -13.58
N GLY A 95 -1.03 13.19 -13.61
CA GLY A 95 -1.89 12.06 -13.97
C GLY A 95 -2.69 11.52 -12.78
N SER A 96 -3.81 10.86 -13.06
CA SER A 96 -4.67 10.21 -12.06
C SER A 96 -4.99 8.77 -12.48
N ILE A 97 -4.91 7.84 -11.53
CA ILE A 97 -5.36 6.47 -11.73
C ILE A 97 -6.30 6.01 -10.61
N HIS A 98 -7.39 5.37 -11.02
CA HIS A 98 -8.41 4.81 -10.15
C HIS A 98 -8.60 3.32 -10.50
N ILE A 99 -8.34 2.43 -9.55
CA ILE A 99 -8.54 0.98 -9.68
C ILE A 99 -9.59 0.59 -8.65
N ILE A 100 -10.83 0.41 -9.11
CA ILE A 100 -12.00 0.36 -8.23
C ILE A 100 -12.99 -0.75 -8.61
N GLU A 101 -13.96 -1.01 -7.72
CA GLU A 101 -15.15 -1.84 -7.95
C GLU A 101 -14.86 -3.26 -8.44
N GLY A 102 -14.01 -4.00 -7.74
CA GLY A 102 -13.65 -5.37 -8.07
C GLY A 102 -12.63 -5.50 -9.19
N SER A 103 -11.87 -4.44 -9.49
CA SER A 103 -10.84 -4.49 -10.53
C SER A 103 -9.62 -5.29 -10.11
N THR A 104 -8.95 -5.89 -11.08
CA THR A 104 -7.68 -6.61 -10.87
C THR A 104 -6.63 -6.03 -11.80
N VAL A 105 -5.45 -5.70 -11.27
CA VAL A 105 -4.28 -5.37 -12.08
C VAL A 105 -3.15 -6.32 -11.71
N GLY A 106 -2.62 -7.05 -12.70
CA GLY A 106 -1.63 -8.08 -12.41
C GLY A 106 -0.83 -8.57 -13.60
N SER A 107 -0.12 -9.68 -13.40
CA SER A 107 0.60 -10.38 -14.46
C SER A 107 -0.26 -11.46 -15.10
N SER A 108 -0.17 -11.60 -16.42
CA SER A 108 -0.79 -12.73 -17.14
C SER A 108 -0.09 -14.08 -16.87
N ARG A 109 1.07 -14.08 -16.22
CA ARG A 109 1.88 -15.26 -15.93
C ARG A 109 2.29 -15.27 -14.46
N PRO A 110 2.03 -16.35 -13.71
CA PRO A 110 2.49 -16.47 -12.32
C PRO A 110 4.00 -16.29 -12.20
N ASN A 111 4.46 -15.60 -11.15
CA ASN A 111 5.86 -15.30 -10.85
C ASN A 111 6.60 -14.46 -11.92
N VAL A 112 5.89 -13.79 -12.84
CA VAL A 112 6.51 -12.85 -13.79
C VAL A 112 6.06 -11.45 -13.44
N ALA A 113 6.84 -10.79 -12.57
CA ALA A 113 6.48 -9.50 -12.03
C ALA A 113 6.43 -8.37 -13.07
N TRP A 114 5.72 -7.30 -12.72
CA TRP A 114 5.61 -6.04 -13.45
C TRP A 114 5.86 -4.87 -12.50
N THR A 115 6.02 -3.65 -13.02
CA THR A 115 6.28 -2.46 -12.19
C THR A 115 5.06 -1.56 -12.13
N PHE A 116 4.80 -0.95 -10.98
CA PHE A 116 3.76 0.06 -10.81
C PHE A 116 4.33 1.27 -10.08
N VAL A 117 4.48 2.38 -10.79
CA VAL A 117 5.07 3.61 -10.28
C VAL A 117 4.06 4.73 -10.37
N VAL A 118 3.72 5.31 -9.22
CA VAL A 118 2.96 6.56 -9.14
C VAL A 118 3.91 7.65 -8.67
N GLU A 119 4.13 8.64 -9.52
CA GLU A 119 5.06 9.74 -9.24
C GLU A 119 4.47 10.77 -8.26
N ASP A 120 5.31 11.67 -7.76
CA ASP A 120 4.84 12.84 -7.00
C ASP A 120 3.89 13.71 -7.84
N GLY A 121 2.92 14.35 -7.17
CA GLY A 121 1.90 15.19 -7.80
C GLY A 121 0.87 14.42 -8.65
N CYS A 122 0.74 13.11 -8.47
CA CYS A 122 -0.32 12.29 -9.07
C CYS A 122 -1.47 12.05 -8.09
N THR A 123 -2.59 11.55 -8.60
CA THR A 123 -3.68 10.97 -7.78
C THR A 123 -3.64 9.44 -7.91
N LEU A 124 -3.76 8.74 -6.78
CA LEU A 124 -3.90 7.28 -6.76
C LEU A 124 -5.11 6.88 -5.91
N GLU A 125 -6.02 6.13 -6.50
CA GLU A 125 -7.09 5.47 -5.77
C GLU A 125 -7.11 3.98 -6.09
N ILE A 126 -7.04 3.15 -5.05
CA ILE A 126 -7.24 1.70 -5.14
C ILE A 126 -8.26 1.31 -4.07
N ARG A 127 -9.42 0.83 -4.50
CA ARG A 127 -10.54 0.44 -3.62
C ARG A 127 -11.19 -0.84 -4.09
N ASP A 128 -11.57 -1.72 -3.16
CA ASP A 128 -12.34 -2.93 -3.48
C ASP A 128 -11.71 -3.71 -4.65
N SER A 129 -10.40 -3.89 -4.64
CA SER A 129 -9.65 -4.35 -5.83
C SER A 129 -8.52 -5.32 -5.47
N SER A 130 -7.85 -5.86 -6.49
CA SER A 130 -6.69 -6.74 -6.33
C SER A 130 -5.49 -6.25 -7.16
N ILE A 131 -4.31 -6.21 -6.54
CA ILE A 131 -3.02 -5.96 -7.19
C ILE A 131 -2.19 -7.24 -7.06
N GLU A 132 -1.77 -7.82 -8.19
CA GLU A 132 -1.15 -9.15 -8.22
C GLU A 132 0.24 -9.13 -8.85
N GLU A 133 1.21 -9.80 -8.22
CA GLU A 133 2.56 -10.02 -8.74
C GLU A 133 3.29 -8.70 -9.08
N CYS A 134 3.03 -7.65 -8.31
CA CYS A 134 3.66 -6.34 -8.49
C CYS A 134 5.05 -6.31 -7.83
N GLY A 135 6.02 -5.71 -8.53
CA GLY A 135 7.38 -5.56 -8.03
C GLY A 135 8.29 -6.73 -8.42
N LYS A 136 9.35 -6.40 -9.14
CA LYS A 136 10.39 -7.32 -9.60
C LYS A 136 11.29 -7.76 -8.43
N PRO A 137 11.63 -9.05 -8.32
CA PRO A 137 12.68 -9.49 -7.42
C PRO A 137 14.05 -8.97 -7.87
N ALA A 138 14.75 -8.24 -6.99
CA ALA A 138 16.13 -7.83 -7.25
C ALA A 138 17.11 -8.91 -6.79
N PHE A 139 17.77 -9.56 -7.75
CA PHE A 139 18.88 -10.47 -7.47
C PHE A 139 20.22 -9.74 -7.64
N GLY A 140 20.93 -9.49 -6.53
CA GLY A 140 22.37 -9.25 -6.53
C GLY A 140 22.88 -7.82 -6.81
N LEU A 141 22.01 -6.82 -7.01
CA LEU A 141 22.38 -5.40 -7.13
C LEU A 141 21.39 -4.53 -6.34
N ARG A 142 21.80 -3.32 -5.96
CA ARG A 142 20.97 -2.39 -5.18
C ARG A 142 19.61 -2.24 -5.83
N PRO A 143 18.54 -2.77 -5.22
CA PRO A 143 17.23 -2.60 -5.81
C PRO A 143 16.85 -1.13 -5.83
N ASN A 144 16.38 -0.66 -6.98
CA ASN A 144 15.61 0.56 -7.03
C ASN A 144 14.22 0.24 -6.48
N TRP A 145 13.79 0.90 -5.41
CA TRP A 145 12.46 0.67 -4.82
C TRP A 145 11.31 0.86 -5.81
N ARG A 146 11.51 1.71 -6.84
CA ARG A 146 10.55 1.85 -7.96
C ARG A 146 10.30 0.55 -8.72
N GLU A 147 11.23 -0.40 -8.68
CA GLU A 147 11.11 -1.67 -9.38
C GLU A 147 10.61 -2.80 -8.46
N LEU A 148 10.62 -2.62 -7.14
CA LEU A 148 10.37 -3.70 -6.16
C LEU A 148 8.94 -3.78 -5.63
N ALA A 149 8.13 -2.77 -5.91
CA ALA A 149 6.85 -2.58 -5.26
C ALA A 149 5.86 -1.90 -6.20
N LEU A 150 4.63 -1.76 -5.73
CA LEU A 150 3.85 -0.57 -6.07
C LEU A 150 4.49 0.63 -5.34
N TYR A 151 5.17 1.49 -6.11
CA TYR A 151 5.82 2.69 -5.61
C TYR A 151 4.83 3.85 -5.58
N VAL A 152 4.63 4.45 -4.40
CA VAL A 152 3.73 5.57 -4.16
C VAL A 152 4.53 6.82 -3.81
N GLY A 153 4.71 7.70 -4.80
CA GLY A 153 5.37 8.99 -4.66
C GLY A 153 4.46 10.14 -4.28
N THR A 154 3.15 9.93 -4.13
CA THR A 154 2.15 10.98 -3.87
C THR A 154 1.49 10.84 -2.50
N ALA A 155 1.21 11.97 -1.86
CA ALA A 155 0.40 12.03 -0.63
C ALA A 155 -1.11 11.90 -0.92
N ASP A 156 -1.55 12.09 -2.17
CA ASP A 156 -2.96 11.93 -2.59
C ASP A 156 -3.27 10.48 -2.98
N ALA A 157 -2.72 9.55 -2.21
CA ALA A 157 -2.97 8.13 -2.35
C ALA A 157 -4.05 7.68 -1.37
N VAL A 158 -5.00 6.92 -1.91
CA VAL A 158 -6.08 6.26 -1.18
C VAL A 158 -6.00 4.76 -1.51
N VAL A 159 -5.78 3.94 -0.49
CA VAL A 159 -5.69 2.49 -0.64
C VAL A 159 -6.53 1.82 0.44
N GLU A 160 -7.69 1.32 0.05
CA GLU A 160 -8.68 0.75 0.98
C GLU A 160 -9.28 -0.54 0.41
N ASP A 161 -9.72 -1.47 1.25
CA ASP A 161 -10.50 -2.65 0.84
C ASP A 161 -9.84 -3.49 -0.27
N THR A 162 -8.51 -3.60 -0.28
CA THR A 162 -7.73 -4.14 -1.42
C THR A 162 -6.86 -5.32 -1.03
N SER A 163 -6.73 -6.31 -1.91
CA SER A 163 -5.76 -7.41 -1.76
C SER A 163 -4.49 -7.16 -2.58
N PHE A 164 -3.33 -7.35 -1.95
CA PHE A 164 -2.01 -7.34 -2.58
C PHE A 164 -1.43 -8.75 -2.52
N LEU A 165 -1.31 -9.42 -3.66
CA LEU A 165 -1.00 -10.85 -3.72
C LEU A 165 0.23 -11.12 -4.60
N GLY A 166 1.24 -11.79 -4.04
CA GLY A 166 2.46 -12.12 -4.76
C GLY A 166 3.36 -10.91 -5.06
N GLY A 167 4.53 -11.17 -5.61
CA GLY A 167 5.55 -10.13 -5.80
C GLY A 167 6.43 -9.89 -4.55
N LEU A 168 7.37 -8.95 -4.69
CA LEU A 168 8.37 -8.70 -3.65
C LEU A 168 7.82 -7.79 -2.55
N THR A 169 7.19 -6.66 -2.88
CA THR A 169 6.68 -5.70 -1.90
C THR A 169 5.29 -5.25 -2.32
N GLY A 170 4.31 -5.34 -1.41
CA GLY A 170 2.95 -4.89 -1.68
C GLY A 170 2.89 -3.39 -1.96
N LEU A 171 3.26 -2.58 -0.96
CA LEU A 171 3.30 -1.11 -1.08
C LEU A 171 4.63 -0.54 -0.58
N TYR A 172 5.15 0.43 -1.32
CA TYR A 172 6.27 1.26 -0.89
C TYR A 172 5.88 2.74 -1.02
N PHE A 173 5.80 3.45 0.10
CA PHE A 173 5.66 4.91 0.09
C PHE A 173 7.03 5.55 0.00
N ALA A 174 7.19 6.55 -0.87
CA ALA A 174 8.46 7.25 -0.99
C ALA A 174 8.82 8.03 0.27
N GLU A 175 10.11 8.33 0.44
CA GLU A 175 10.59 9.15 1.56
C GLU A 175 9.85 10.51 1.61
N GLY A 176 9.34 10.85 2.80
CA GLY A 176 8.59 12.08 3.02
C GLY A 176 7.12 12.04 2.59
N VAL A 177 6.64 10.95 1.98
CA VAL A 177 5.23 10.78 1.63
C VAL A 177 4.45 10.32 2.87
N ILE A 178 3.43 11.09 3.22
CA ILE A 178 2.45 10.77 4.26
C ILE A 178 1.07 10.84 3.59
N ALA A 179 0.57 9.68 3.16
CA ALA A 179 -0.73 9.57 2.52
C ALA A 179 -1.87 9.37 3.54
N SER A 180 -3.09 9.25 3.04
CA SER A 180 -4.20 8.72 3.86
C SER A 180 -3.84 7.31 4.38
N PRO A 181 -4.35 6.90 5.57
CA PRO A 181 -4.06 5.57 6.08
C PRO A 181 -4.48 4.47 5.11
N VAL A 182 -3.68 3.41 5.01
CA VAL A 182 -4.02 2.19 4.27
C VAL A 182 -5.01 1.40 5.12
N ARG A 183 -6.20 1.07 4.59
CA ARG A 183 -7.28 0.49 5.39
C ARG A 183 -7.85 -0.80 4.85
N ASN A 184 -8.18 -1.73 5.75
CA ASN A 184 -8.94 -2.94 5.40
C ASN A 184 -8.34 -3.72 4.21
N CYS A 185 -7.01 -3.72 4.13
CA CYS A 185 -6.27 -4.37 3.06
C CYS A 185 -5.70 -5.71 3.53
N THR A 186 -5.53 -6.63 2.59
CA THR A 186 -4.87 -7.93 2.81
C THR A 186 -3.58 -7.98 2.04
N PHE A 187 -2.49 -8.40 2.69
CA PHE A 187 -1.17 -8.55 2.08
C PHE A 187 -0.71 -10.00 2.18
N GLU A 188 -0.27 -10.54 1.04
CA GLU A 188 0.41 -11.84 0.89
C GLU A 188 1.60 -11.66 -0.07
N ASN A 189 2.71 -11.10 0.44
CA ASN A 189 3.88 -10.67 -0.35
C ASN A 189 5.17 -11.01 0.42
N ALA A 190 6.37 -10.83 -0.14
CA ALA A 190 7.57 -10.96 0.70
C ALA A 190 7.68 -9.82 1.74
N TYR A 191 7.41 -8.57 1.33
CA TYR A 191 7.21 -7.41 2.18
C TYR A 191 5.76 -6.92 2.04
N GLY A 192 5.05 -6.67 3.13
CA GLY A 192 3.71 -6.08 3.08
C GLY A 192 3.76 -4.60 2.69
N ILE A 193 4.13 -3.74 3.64
CA ILE A 193 4.21 -2.29 3.46
C ILE A 193 5.57 -1.76 3.93
N VAL A 194 6.17 -0.88 3.14
CA VAL A 194 7.31 -0.06 3.53
C VAL A 194 6.90 1.42 3.49
N THR A 195 7.12 2.15 4.58
CA THR A 195 6.67 3.55 4.70
C THR A 195 7.56 4.42 5.60
N TRP A 196 7.42 5.74 5.47
CA TRP A 196 8.09 6.77 6.29
C TRP A 196 7.13 7.50 7.26
N GLY A 197 5.90 7.01 7.40
CA GLY A 197 4.92 7.61 8.31
C GLY A 197 3.45 7.39 7.96
N THR A 198 3.13 6.83 6.78
CA THR A 198 1.74 6.49 6.44
C THR A 198 1.21 5.46 7.43
N SER A 199 0.01 5.71 7.97
CA SER A 199 -0.62 4.81 8.94
C SER A 199 -1.25 3.58 8.26
N VAL A 200 -1.39 2.50 9.02
CA VAL A 200 -1.97 1.22 8.61
C VAL A 200 -3.08 0.87 9.59
N GLU A 201 -4.30 0.68 9.10
CA GLU A 201 -5.47 0.45 9.93
C GLU A 201 -6.27 -0.76 9.43
N ASP A 202 -6.71 -1.62 10.35
CA ASP A 202 -7.63 -2.73 10.02
C ASP A 202 -7.09 -3.68 8.93
N CYS A 203 -5.77 -3.80 8.78
CA CYS A 203 -5.15 -4.60 7.72
C CYS A 203 -4.76 -6.01 8.20
N THR A 204 -4.72 -6.95 7.27
CA THR A 204 -4.25 -8.33 7.51
C THR A 204 -2.99 -8.60 6.71
N PHE A 205 -1.96 -9.06 7.40
CA PHE A 205 -0.69 -9.51 6.83
C PHE A 205 -0.58 -11.00 7.09
N HIS A 206 -0.61 -11.82 6.04
CA HIS A 206 -0.34 -13.24 6.20
C HIS A 206 0.69 -13.79 5.23
N ASP A 207 1.39 -14.83 5.67
CA ASP A 207 2.34 -15.62 4.89
C ASP A 207 3.49 -14.80 4.25
N GLN A 208 3.87 -13.68 4.89
CA GLN A 208 5.01 -12.89 4.42
C GLN A 208 6.32 -13.65 4.60
N THR A 209 7.15 -13.69 3.55
CA THR A 209 8.47 -14.33 3.65
C THR A 209 9.53 -13.47 4.34
N LEU A 210 9.29 -12.15 4.48
CA LEU A 210 10.23 -11.24 5.15
C LEU A 210 9.51 -10.37 6.20
N TYR A 211 8.83 -9.31 5.80
CA TYR A 211 8.29 -8.32 6.74
C TYR A 211 6.82 -8.00 6.49
N GLY A 212 6.06 -7.77 7.56
CA GLY A 212 4.70 -7.24 7.46
C GLY A 212 4.73 -5.75 7.13
N VAL A 213 5.12 -4.92 8.09
CA VAL A 213 5.28 -3.46 7.94
C VAL A 213 6.68 -3.03 8.37
N VAL A 214 7.32 -2.19 7.56
CA VAL A 214 8.61 -1.58 7.88
C VAL A 214 8.48 -0.06 7.86
N PHE A 215 8.70 0.58 9.01
CA PHE A 215 8.86 2.03 9.11
C PHE A 215 10.32 2.38 8.88
N HIS A 216 10.65 2.82 7.66
CA HIS A 216 12.03 3.09 7.27
C HIS A 216 12.63 4.25 8.05
N GLY A 217 11.86 5.27 8.38
CA GLY A 217 12.29 6.47 9.10
C GLY A 217 11.17 7.49 9.07
N GLY A 218 11.51 8.77 9.31
CA GLY A 218 10.58 9.87 9.09
C GLY A 218 9.71 10.21 10.30
N THR A 219 8.46 10.59 10.03
CA THR A 219 7.51 11.06 11.04
C THR A 219 6.92 9.90 11.83
N GLU A 220 6.15 10.21 12.88
CA GLU A 220 5.39 9.21 13.63
C GLU A 220 4.41 8.48 12.72
N GLY A 221 4.62 7.17 12.56
CA GLY A 221 3.69 6.26 11.90
C GLY A 221 2.77 5.57 12.91
N ARG A 222 1.71 4.93 12.41
CA ARG A 222 0.75 4.25 13.29
C ARG A 222 0.24 2.95 12.66
N ILE A 223 0.12 1.90 13.47
CA ILE A 223 -0.55 0.66 13.11
C ILE A 223 -1.68 0.43 14.11
N VAL A 224 -2.90 0.24 13.61
CA VAL A 224 -4.09 0.08 14.46
C VAL A 224 -4.92 -1.12 14.00
N ARG A 225 -5.43 -1.93 14.93
CA ARG A 225 -6.41 -3.00 14.64
C ARG A 225 -5.97 -3.97 13.54
N SER A 226 -4.67 -4.21 13.42
CA SER A 226 -4.11 -5.01 12.33
C SER A 226 -3.67 -6.37 12.82
N THR A 227 -3.78 -7.37 11.94
CA THR A 227 -3.43 -8.77 12.22
C THR A 227 -2.22 -9.19 11.41
N PHE A 228 -1.27 -9.85 12.06
CA PHE A 228 -0.07 -10.42 11.45
C PHE A 228 -0.03 -11.92 11.76
N ASP A 229 -0.08 -12.76 10.73
CA ASP A 229 -0.11 -14.22 10.86
C ASP A 229 0.90 -14.89 9.93
N GLY A 230 1.78 -15.74 10.46
CA GLY A 230 2.73 -16.46 9.59
C GLY A 230 3.82 -15.58 8.95
N VAL A 231 4.20 -14.45 9.55
CA VAL A 231 5.30 -13.60 9.05
C VAL A 231 6.65 -14.23 9.39
N PHE A 232 7.40 -14.61 8.35
CA PHE A 232 8.62 -15.40 8.49
C PHE A 232 9.82 -14.65 9.09
N ALA A 233 9.96 -13.32 8.97
CA ALA A 233 11.09 -12.62 9.61
C ALA A 233 10.67 -11.70 10.75
N THR A 234 9.86 -10.68 10.48
CA THR A 234 9.37 -9.73 11.49
C THR A 234 8.07 -9.08 11.05
N CYS A 235 7.04 -9.13 11.89
CA CYS A 235 5.75 -8.51 11.58
C CYS A 235 5.89 -7.00 11.42
N VAL A 236 6.47 -6.31 12.42
CA VAL A 236 6.70 -4.85 12.40
C VAL A 236 8.14 -4.51 12.71
N GLN A 237 8.80 -3.79 11.81
CA GLN A 237 10.12 -3.22 12.06
C GLN A 237 10.05 -1.70 12.14
N VAL A 238 10.66 -1.14 13.19
CA VAL A 238 10.68 0.30 13.49
C VAL A 238 12.11 0.80 13.35
N GLY A 239 12.31 1.68 12.37
CA GLY A 239 13.61 2.06 11.87
C GLY A 239 14.11 1.07 10.82
N PHE A 240 15.15 1.47 10.11
CA PHE A 240 15.76 0.63 9.09
C PHE A 240 17.28 0.72 9.10
N GLU A 241 17.91 -0.43 8.89
CA GLU A 241 19.34 -0.54 8.68
C GLU A 241 19.55 -0.91 7.21
N TYR A 242 20.01 0.07 6.43
CA TYR A 242 20.34 -0.17 5.03
C TYR A 242 21.66 -0.91 4.91
N PHE A 243 21.67 -2.05 4.22
CA PHE A 243 22.90 -2.78 3.91
C PHE A 243 23.58 -2.14 2.68
N GLU A 244 24.68 -1.44 2.95
CA GLU A 244 25.71 -0.94 2.01
C GLU A 244 25.35 0.21 1.04
N PRO A 245 26.27 1.18 0.82
CA PRO A 245 27.66 1.25 1.29
C PRO A 245 27.80 2.10 2.56
N SER A 246 26.74 2.81 2.95
CA SER A 246 26.61 3.54 4.20
C SER A 246 25.53 2.84 5.01
N TYR A 247 25.89 2.39 6.20
CA TYR A 247 24.91 2.04 7.22
C TYR A 247 24.24 3.33 7.67
N GLU A 248 23.26 3.77 6.90
CA GLU A 248 22.39 4.85 7.33
C GLU A 248 21.31 4.24 8.21
N LEU A 249 21.43 4.54 9.50
CA LEU A 249 20.40 4.23 10.47
C LEU A 249 19.36 5.33 10.38
N PHE A 250 18.18 4.93 9.94
CA PHE A 250 17.03 5.80 9.94
C PHE A 250 16.20 5.48 11.18
N THR A 251 16.08 6.47 12.06
CA THR A 251 15.23 6.38 13.24
C THR A 251 13.78 6.63 12.86
N ALA A 252 12.87 5.84 13.41
CA ALA A 252 11.44 6.03 13.24
C ALA A 252 10.73 6.11 14.60
N GLN A 253 9.52 6.67 14.59
CA GLN A 253 8.60 6.63 15.71
C GLN A 253 7.33 5.92 15.26
N VAL A 254 6.83 4.98 16.06
CA VAL A 254 5.58 4.28 15.76
C VAL A 254 4.69 4.16 16.99
N ILE A 255 3.39 4.26 16.75
CA ILE A 255 2.34 3.84 17.69
C ILE A 255 1.70 2.56 17.14
N ILE A 256 1.64 1.50 17.95
CA ILE A 256 1.05 0.20 17.59
C ILE A 256 -0.05 -0.09 18.60
N GLU A 257 -1.30 -0.14 18.13
CA GLU A 257 -2.49 -0.19 18.98
C GLU A 257 -3.43 -1.31 18.55
N ASP A 258 -3.94 -2.09 19.51
CA ASP A 258 -5.00 -3.09 19.26
C ASP A 258 -4.63 -4.11 18.16
N CYS A 259 -3.35 -4.47 18.07
CA CYS A 259 -2.83 -5.36 17.03
C CYS A 259 -2.67 -6.80 17.52
N THR A 260 -2.86 -7.75 16.61
CA THR A 260 -2.71 -9.19 16.87
C THR A 260 -1.53 -9.74 16.06
N PHE A 261 -0.62 -10.47 16.73
CA PHE A 261 0.56 -11.08 16.12
C PHE A 261 0.58 -12.57 16.45
N VAL A 262 0.51 -13.44 15.45
CA VAL A 262 0.39 -14.89 15.62
C VAL A 262 1.37 -15.63 14.72
N SER A 263 1.90 -16.75 15.22
CA SER A 263 2.63 -17.76 14.42
C SER A 263 3.74 -17.21 13.52
N SER A 264 4.43 -16.18 14.00
CA SER A 264 5.46 -15.46 13.23
C SER A 264 6.84 -15.64 13.89
N VAL A 265 7.92 -15.32 13.19
CA VAL A 265 9.27 -15.45 13.79
C VAL A 265 9.53 -14.36 14.81
N ARG A 266 9.13 -13.13 14.51
CA ARG A 266 9.14 -12.01 15.45
C ARG A 266 7.90 -11.14 15.28
N ALA A 267 7.36 -10.63 16.39
CA ALA A 267 6.30 -9.64 16.30
C ALA A 267 6.88 -8.26 16.00
N ILE A 268 7.61 -7.66 16.93
CA ILE A 268 8.04 -6.25 16.82
C ILE A 268 9.55 -6.15 17.00
N ARG A 269 10.23 -5.47 16.08
CA ARG A 269 11.66 -5.15 16.16
C ARG A 269 11.87 -3.65 16.08
N VAL A 270 12.40 -3.05 17.16
CA VAL A 270 12.73 -1.63 17.25
C VAL A 270 14.24 -1.47 17.16
N LEU A 271 14.70 -0.82 16.09
CA LEU A 271 16.12 -0.64 15.80
C LEU A 271 16.72 0.57 16.54
N THR A 272 18.04 0.71 16.43
CA THR A 272 18.83 1.72 17.13
C THR A 272 18.25 3.12 17.00
N GLY A 273 18.06 3.79 18.14
CA GLY A 273 17.54 5.16 18.22
C GLY A 273 16.06 5.35 17.85
N SER A 274 15.34 4.27 17.51
CA SER A 274 13.92 4.34 17.17
C SER A 274 13.03 4.23 18.40
N THR A 275 11.79 4.69 18.30
CA THR A 275 10.81 4.64 19.40
C THR A 275 9.55 3.91 18.98
N ALA A 276 9.04 3.03 19.85
CA ALA A 276 7.73 2.40 19.67
C ALA A 276 6.89 2.55 20.94
N SER A 277 5.64 2.99 20.77
CA SER A 277 4.60 2.89 21.79
C SER A 277 3.64 1.78 21.39
N ILE A 278 3.48 0.78 22.24
CA ILE A 278 2.73 -0.44 21.96
C ILE A 278 1.63 -0.55 23.01
N SER A 279 0.37 -0.60 22.61
CA SER A 279 -0.75 -0.80 23.54
C SER A 279 -1.82 -1.74 23.04
N ASP A 280 -2.48 -2.43 23.97
CA ASP A 280 -3.64 -3.31 23.68
C ASP A 280 -3.34 -4.41 22.65
N CYS A 281 -2.07 -4.80 22.51
CA CYS A 281 -1.64 -5.80 21.52
C CYS A 281 -1.61 -7.21 22.12
N ASP A 282 -1.97 -8.21 21.31
CA ASP A 282 -1.81 -9.63 21.62
C ASP A 282 -0.73 -10.27 20.74
N ILE A 283 0.33 -10.79 21.36
CA ILE A 283 1.45 -11.45 20.68
C ILE A 283 1.48 -12.89 21.14
N ASP A 284 1.19 -13.84 20.26
CA ASP A 284 1.11 -15.26 20.59
C ASP A 284 1.90 -16.15 19.62
N GLY A 285 2.59 -17.16 20.16
CA GLY A 285 3.19 -18.21 19.35
C GLY A 285 4.39 -17.77 18.50
N MET A 286 5.18 -16.78 18.95
CA MET A 286 6.35 -16.35 18.18
C MET A 286 7.48 -17.39 18.23
N GLU A 287 8.00 -17.79 17.07
CA GLU A 287 9.08 -18.79 17.01
C GLU A 287 10.34 -18.33 17.74
N ARG A 288 10.64 -17.02 17.71
CA ARG A 288 11.83 -16.46 18.35
C ARG A 288 11.56 -15.38 19.38
N GLU A 289 11.09 -14.21 18.97
CA GLU A 289 11.01 -13.05 19.86
C GLU A 289 9.66 -12.32 19.72
N GLY A 290 9.00 -12.00 20.83
CA GLY A 290 7.83 -11.11 20.83
C GLY A 290 8.27 -9.69 20.45
N ILE A 291 8.93 -9.01 21.38
CA ILE A 291 9.46 -7.66 21.16
C ILE A 291 10.98 -7.68 21.24
N VAL A 292 11.66 -7.05 20.29
CA VAL A 292 13.12 -6.85 20.28
C VAL A 292 13.43 -5.37 20.25
N ALA A 293 14.26 -4.89 21.17
CA ALA A 293 14.76 -3.51 21.21
C ALA A 293 16.29 -3.49 21.14
N TRP A 294 16.83 -2.74 20.17
CA TRP A 294 18.28 -2.59 19.93
C TRP A 294 18.86 -1.34 20.61
N GLU A 295 20.17 -1.12 20.51
CA GLU A 295 20.90 -0.09 21.26
C GLU A 295 20.26 1.29 21.11
N GLY A 296 19.89 1.95 22.21
CA GLY A 296 19.26 3.27 22.19
C GLY A 296 17.81 3.29 21.69
N ALA A 297 17.21 2.13 21.39
CA ALA A 297 15.77 2.05 21.13
C ALA A 297 14.97 2.34 22.41
N ILE A 298 13.82 2.98 22.24
CA ILE A 298 12.87 3.30 23.32
C ILE A 298 11.58 2.54 23.04
N VAL A 299 11.16 1.69 23.96
CA VAL A 299 9.88 0.97 23.84
C VAL A 299 9.00 1.25 25.04
N HIS A 300 7.82 1.76 24.79
CA HIS A 300 6.76 1.89 25.78
C HIS A 300 5.73 0.79 25.53
N LEU A 301 5.43 -0.03 26.54
CA LEU A 301 4.43 -1.08 26.47
C LEU A 301 3.34 -0.85 27.50
N PHE A 302 2.09 -0.79 27.04
CA PHE A 302 0.89 -0.59 27.84
C PHE A 302 -0.10 -1.74 27.57
N ASP A 303 -0.69 -2.31 28.61
CA ASP A 303 -1.90 -3.15 28.49
C ASP A 303 -1.89 -4.19 27.35
N GLY A 304 -0.87 -5.05 27.27
CA GLY A 304 -0.75 -6.06 26.19
C GLY A 304 -0.40 -7.47 26.70
N ASN A 305 -0.65 -8.46 25.86
CA ASN A 305 -0.37 -9.87 26.12
C ASN A 305 0.79 -10.36 25.25
N ILE A 306 1.75 -11.07 25.85
CA ILE A 306 2.80 -11.79 25.11
C ILE A 306 2.85 -13.23 25.62
N MET A 307 2.48 -14.17 24.78
CA MET A 307 2.30 -15.59 25.10
C MET A 307 3.05 -16.47 24.11
N ASN A 308 3.35 -17.70 24.54
CA ASN A 308 3.94 -18.79 23.75
C ASN A 308 5.11 -18.40 22.81
N SER A 309 5.90 -17.41 23.21
CA SER A 309 7.07 -16.92 22.45
C SER A 309 8.37 -17.46 23.05
N THR A 310 9.35 -17.84 22.23
CA THR A 310 10.66 -18.33 22.74
C THR A 310 11.33 -17.31 23.67
N ASN A 311 11.34 -16.04 23.28
CA ASN A 311 11.66 -14.90 24.13
C ASN A 311 10.50 -13.89 24.06
N ALA A 312 9.81 -13.61 25.16
CA ALA A 312 8.73 -12.61 25.14
C ALA A 312 9.28 -11.21 24.78
N ILE A 313 10.37 -10.81 25.43
CA ILE A 313 11.04 -9.54 25.22
C ILE A 313 12.56 -9.78 25.20
N LEU A 314 13.26 -9.19 24.22
CA LEU A 314 14.72 -9.17 24.13
C LEU A 314 15.21 -7.73 23.99
N CYS A 315 16.02 -7.28 24.94
CA CYS A 315 16.56 -5.92 24.99
C CYS A 315 18.09 -5.99 24.90
N SER A 316 18.71 -5.28 23.96
CA SER A 316 20.18 -5.15 23.93
C SER A 316 20.68 -4.16 24.97
N ASP A 317 21.99 -4.15 25.21
CA ASP A 317 22.60 -3.11 26.03
C ASP A 317 22.30 -1.72 25.44
N GLY A 318 21.98 -0.76 26.32
CA GLY A 318 21.65 0.62 25.96
C GLY A 318 20.23 0.86 25.44
N ALA A 319 19.43 -0.19 25.21
CA ALA A 319 18.00 -0.05 24.94
C ALA A 319 17.24 0.30 26.24
N TRP A 320 16.17 1.07 26.11
CA TRP A 320 15.30 1.45 27.23
C TRP A 320 13.88 0.96 26.97
N MET A 321 13.26 0.39 27.99
CA MET A 321 11.91 -0.12 27.91
C MET A 321 11.15 0.21 29.19
N ASP A 322 10.08 0.97 29.04
CA ASP A 322 9.12 1.22 30.10
C ASP A 322 7.91 0.32 29.90
N TRP A 323 7.49 -0.32 30.98
CA TRP A 323 6.39 -1.25 30.93
C TRP A 323 5.44 -1.04 32.09
N ASN A 324 4.17 -0.80 31.75
CA ASN A 324 3.08 -0.93 32.68
C ASN A 324 2.37 -2.28 32.42
N VAL A 325 2.60 -3.29 33.27
CA VAL A 325 1.96 -4.61 33.14
C VAL A 325 0.65 -4.60 33.91
N THR A 326 -0.48 -4.78 33.23
CA THR A 326 -1.70 -5.26 33.88
C THR A 326 -2.00 -6.68 33.40
N GLY A 327 -1.87 -7.71 34.26
CA GLY A 327 -2.21 -9.10 33.91
C GLY A 327 -1.12 -10.16 34.14
N HIS A 328 -1.29 -11.36 33.55
CA HIS A 328 -0.49 -12.58 33.80
C HIS A 328 0.74 -12.76 32.88
N SER A 329 1.46 -11.70 32.54
CA SER A 329 2.58 -11.76 31.58
C SER A 329 3.91 -12.20 32.23
N ARG A 330 4.73 -13.00 31.52
CA ARG A 330 6.07 -13.48 31.97
C ARG A 330 7.19 -12.86 31.12
N VAL A 331 8.23 -12.35 31.78
CA VAL A 331 9.41 -11.71 31.17
C VAL A 331 10.66 -12.56 31.38
N LEU A 332 11.49 -12.71 30.36
CA LEU A 332 12.78 -13.40 30.46
C LEU A 332 13.90 -12.45 30.04
N ARG A 333 14.63 -11.91 31.04
CA ARG A 333 15.82 -11.04 30.93
C ARG A 333 15.54 -9.60 30.45
N GLY A 334 16.13 -8.64 31.17
CA GLY A 334 16.00 -7.20 30.96
C GLY A 334 15.92 -6.46 32.31
N ASN A 335 16.36 -5.20 32.35
CA ASN A 335 16.07 -4.32 33.49
C ASN A 335 14.60 -3.92 33.41
N VAL A 336 13.74 -4.67 34.08
CA VAL A 336 12.33 -4.33 34.23
C VAL A 336 12.21 -3.37 35.40
N THR A 337 11.91 -2.10 35.13
CA THR A 337 11.48 -1.19 36.19
C THR A 337 10.00 -1.45 36.43
N LEU A 338 9.71 -2.25 37.45
CA LEU A 338 8.35 -2.39 37.97
C LEU A 338 8.06 -1.12 38.80
N ALA A 339 7.03 -0.36 38.42
CA ALA A 339 6.46 0.68 39.27
C ALA A 339 5.54 0.06 40.34
#